data_AF-A0A1F9D2R9-F1
#
_entry.id   AF-A0A1F9D2R9-F1
#
_cell.length_a   1.000
_cell.length_b   1.000
_cell.length_c   1.000
_cell.angle_alpha   90.00
_cell.angle_beta   90.00
_cell.angle_gamma   90.00
#
_symmetry.space_group_name_H-M   'P 1'
#
loop_
_entity.id
_entity.type
_entity.pdbx_description
1 polymer ?
#
loop_
_entity_poly.entity_id
_entity_poly.type
_entity_poly.pdbx_seq_one_letter_code
_entity_poly.pdbx_strand_id
1 'polypeptide(L)'
;MTQDIIFSALDGIDVERFILSTYSLETDPSEDALSIAKEIAIGQTTGTWVPVPEETDEIRERHVGRVVGVYETPHYERETPFDIKKRHFILQIAIPSINLEPQVPMLLSTIAGNDVTITYRIKLLDVRLPRSFVRAFGGPKFGIPGIRKILNVMERPMIVNMIKPCIGMDPKVGAELFYRAALGGVDVVKDDEVLANTSYSSIGGRVKAFMEKERQVFEETGEHTLYAVNITDRVEKIREHAHRVIEAGGNCLMLNFLPAGISTLSMLAEDPSIELPILVHLDLSGTFFSAPNSGISAPLILGKIPRLCGADIVIYPSPYGKFLFLRESYLRVAHLLRTSFYDIKPVFPVPSGGVHAGNLSPLIRELGTDCMVGVGGGIHGHRMGSTAGAKSVRQAIDAIMKNISLQEAAKEHPELAASLEDWGDSSGR
;
A
#
# COMPACT_ATOMS: atom_id res chain seq x y z
N MET A 1 47.80 5.88 -1.48
CA MET A 1 46.57 6.48 -0.92
C MET A 1 45.42 5.89 -1.70
N THR A 2 44.82 4.82 -1.18
CA THR A 2 43.56 4.29 -1.70
C THR A 2 42.53 5.41 -1.59
N GLN A 3 41.94 5.82 -2.70
CA GLN A 3 40.86 6.80 -2.74
C GLN A 3 39.78 6.34 -1.75
N ASP A 4 39.22 7.24 -0.92
CA ASP A 4 38.14 6.86 0.00
C ASP A 4 36.91 6.52 -0.84
N ILE A 5 36.81 5.25 -1.23
CA ILE A 5 35.77 4.76 -2.12
C ILE A 5 34.39 4.91 -1.50
N ILE A 6 34.28 5.16 -0.19
CA ILE A 6 33.00 5.28 0.49
C ILE A 6 32.21 6.48 -0.02
N PHE A 7 32.85 7.58 -0.38
CA PHE A 7 32.15 8.75 -0.92
C PHE A 7 32.13 8.70 -2.44
N SER A 8 30.97 8.94 -3.03
CA SER A 8 30.82 8.96 -4.49
C SER A 8 29.85 10.06 -4.90
N ALA A 9 30.15 10.74 -6.01
CA ALA A 9 29.18 11.62 -6.63
C ALA A 9 27.98 10.82 -7.16
N LEU A 10 26.80 11.44 -7.22
CA LEU A 10 25.59 10.81 -7.75
C LEU A 10 25.80 10.27 -9.17
N ASP A 11 26.49 11.02 -10.03
CA ASP A 11 26.80 10.61 -11.41
C ASP A 11 27.80 9.44 -11.49
N GLY A 12 28.55 9.17 -10.41
CA GLY A 12 29.47 8.04 -10.31
C GLY A 12 28.79 6.72 -9.92
N ILE A 13 27.50 6.74 -9.58
CA ILE A 13 26.75 5.55 -9.21
C ILE A 13 26.05 4.96 -10.43
N ASP A 14 26.48 3.77 -10.83
CA ASP A 14 25.78 2.97 -11.82
C ASP A 14 24.46 2.45 -11.22
N VAL A 15 23.36 2.93 -11.79
CA VAL A 15 22.00 2.67 -11.31
C VAL A 15 21.54 1.23 -11.49
N GLU A 16 22.22 0.43 -12.31
CA GLU A 16 21.95 -1.01 -12.45
C GLU A 16 22.79 -1.84 -11.47
N ARG A 17 23.88 -1.29 -10.95
CA ARG A 17 24.78 -1.96 -9.99
C ARG A 17 24.48 -1.63 -8.53
N PHE A 18 23.68 -0.60 -8.26
CA PHE A 18 23.42 -0.12 -6.91
C PHE A 18 21.93 0.09 -6.62
N ILE A 19 21.52 -0.30 -5.42
CA ILE A 19 20.26 0.10 -4.80
C ILE A 19 20.50 1.42 -4.07
N LEU A 20 19.80 2.48 -4.46
CA LEU A 20 19.94 3.80 -3.85
C LEU A 20 18.83 4.02 -2.83
N SER A 21 19.19 4.08 -1.56
CA SER A 21 18.30 4.31 -0.43
C SER A 21 18.38 5.76 0.02
N THR A 22 17.22 6.40 0.21
CA THR A 22 17.10 7.77 0.73
C THR A 22 16.55 7.74 2.15
N TYR A 23 17.18 8.47 3.07
CA TYR A 23 16.82 8.50 4.48
C TYR A 23 16.61 9.94 4.97
N SER A 24 15.78 10.11 6.00
CA SER A 24 15.76 11.29 6.87
C SER A 24 16.48 10.94 8.16
N LEU A 25 17.50 11.69 8.52
CA LEU A 25 18.26 11.54 9.76
C LEU A 25 18.03 12.76 10.65
N GLU A 26 17.83 12.53 11.95
CA GLU A 26 17.90 13.55 12.99
C GLU A 26 19.13 13.28 13.87
N THR A 27 19.92 14.32 14.15
CA THR A 27 21.11 14.23 15.01
C THR A 27 21.10 15.29 16.11
N ASP A 28 21.85 15.05 17.18
CA ASP A 28 22.33 16.09 18.07
C ASP A 28 23.33 17.01 17.36
N PRO A 29 23.48 18.29 17.77
CA PRO A 29 24.40 19.23 17.11
C PRO A 29 25.87 18.79 17.14
N SER A 30 26.25 17.98 18.13
CA SER A 30 27.60 17.45 18.30
C SER A 30 27.91 16.22 17.45
N GLU A 31 26.89 15.58 16.86
CA GLU A 31 27.07 14.39 16.02
C GLU A 31 27.43 14.78 14.59
N ASP A 32 28.35 14.04 13.98
CA ASP A 32 28.77 14.26 12.60
C ASP A 32 27.96 13.38 11.63
N ALA A 33 27.10 14.02 10.84
CA ALA A 33 26.26 13.36 9.85
C ALA A 33 27.06 12.66 8.73
N LEU A 34 28.27 13.14 8.38
CA LEU A 34 29.13 12.47 7.39
C LEU A 34 29.68 11.16 7.96
N SER A 35 30.12 11.17 9.22
CA SER A 35 30.55 9.98 9.92
C SER A 35 29.41 8.95 10.06
N ILE A 36 28.21 9.39 10.44
CA ILE A 36 27.02 8.52 10.49
C ILE A 36 26.70 7.92 9.12
N ALA A 37 26.71 8.72 8.05
CA ALA A 37 26.46 8.23 6.70
C ALA A 37 27.49 7.17 6.27
N LYS A 38 28.77 7.37 6.61
CA LYS A 38 29.85 6.42 6.37
C LYS A 38 29.65 5.12 7.16
N GLU A 39 29.28 5.22 8.43
CA GLU A 39 28.97 4.07 9.29
C GLU A 39 27.80 3.26 8.74
N ILE A 40 26.73 3.91 8.26
CA ILE A 40 25.60 3.23 7.60
C ILE A 40 26.05 2.51 6.33
N ALA A 41 26.84 3.18 5.47
CA ALA A 41 27.30 2.61 4.21
C ALA A 41 28.17 1.36 4.41
N ILE A 42 29.03 1.36 5.44
CA ILE A 42 29.91 0.24 5.76
C ILE A 42 29.14 -0.86 6.52
N GLY A 43 28.40 -0.49 7.57
CA GLY A 43 27.66 -1.39 8.46
C GLY A 43 26.63 -2.25 7.74
N GLN A 44 25.94 -1.67 6.76
CA GLN A 44 24.96 -2.41 5.94
C GLN A 44 25.58 -3.27 4.82
N THR A 45 26.91 -3.37 4.74
CA THR A 45 27.60 -4.10 3.67
C THR A 45 28.76 -4.97 4.15
N THR A 46 30.00 -4.49 4.06
CA THR A 46 31.20 -5.32 4.23
C THR A 46 31.67 -5.47 5.66
N GLY A 47 31.16 -4.69 6.61
CA GLY A 47 31.46 -4.99 8.00
C GLY A 47 31.35 -3.87 9.01
N THR A 48 32.12 -4.06 10.07
CA THR A 48 31.88 -3.54 11.42
C THR A 48 32.65 -2.25 11.72
N TRP A 49 32.42 -1.65 12.88
CA TRP A 49 33.15 -0.47 13.39
C TRP A 49 34.68 -0.69 13.52
N VAL A 50 35.19 -1.93 13.44
CA VAL A 50 36.62 -2.26 13.41
C VAL A 50 37.01 -2.86 12.05
N PRO A 51 38.17 -2.48 11.48
CA PRO A 51 38.75 -3.16 10.33
C PRO A 51 38.99 -4.65 10.63
N VAL A 52 38.45 -5.52 9.79
CA VAL A 52 38.74 -6.96 9.83
C VAL A 52 39.75 -7.31 8.73
N PRO A 53 40.79 -8.13 9.02
CA PRO A 53 41.85 -8.43 8.06
C PRO A 53 41.38 -8.97 6.70
N GLU A 54 40.25 -9.66 6.69
CA GLU A 54 39.64 -10.27 5.51
C GLU A 54 38.92 -9.25 4.61
N GLU A 55 38.72 -8.01 5.05
CA GLU A 55 38.13 -6.94 4.24
C GLU A 55 39.16 -6.35 3.26
N THR A 56 39.51 -7.13 2.23
CA THR A 56 40.46 -6.73 1.19
C THR A 56 39.95 -5.56 0.34
N ASP A 57 40.85 -4.85 -0.33
CA ASP A 57 40.49 -3.75 -1.24
C ASP A 57 39.52 -4.19 -2.35
N GLU A 58 39.66 -5.43 -2.86
CA GLU A 58 38.75 -6.01 -3.86
C GLU A 58 37.34 -6.20 -3.30
N ILE A 59 37.22 -6.69 -2.06
CA ILE A 59 35.94 -6.86 -1.38
C ILE A 59 35.28 -5.49 -1.18
N ARG A 60 36.04 -4.49 -0.71
CA ARG A 60 35.53 -3.14 -0.52
C ARG A 60 35.06 -2.55 -1.85
N GLU A 61 35.86 -2.65 -2.92
CA GLU A 61 35.49 -2.12 -4.23
C GLU A 61 34.14 -2.67 -4.72
N ARG A 62 33.90 -3.98 -4.56
CA ARG A 62 32.69 -4.65 -5.07
C ARG A 62 31.48 -4.55 -4.14
N HIS A 63 31.71 -4.60 -2.82
CA HIS A 63 30.65 -4.91 -1.86
C HIS A 63 30.36 -3.78 -0.88
N VAL A 64 31.28 -2.84 -0.61
CA VAL A 64 30.99 -1.80 0.40
C VAL A 64 29.96 -0.80 -0.14
N GLY A 65 29.14 -0.23 0.74
CA GLY A 65 28.20 0.83 0.40
C GLY A 65 28.91 2.13 0.02
N ARG A 66 28.17 3.06 -0.58
CA ARG A 66 28.63 4.38 -0.99
C ARG A 66 27.73 5.45 -0.41
N VAL A 67 28.29 6.45 0.27
CA VAL A 67 27.62 7.70 0.59
C VAL A 67 27.59 8.56 -0.66
N VAL A 68 26.37 8.84 -1.12
CA VAL A 68 26.12 9.59 -2.36
C VAL A 68 25.77 11.04 -2.09
N GLY A 69 25.05 11.29 -1.00
CA GLY A 69 24.62 12.63 -0.64
C GLY A 69 24.26 12.75 0.84
N VAL A 70 24.60 13.90 1.42
CA VAL A 70 24.25 14.29 2.79
C VAL A 70 23.79 15.74 2.71
N TYR A 71 22.49 15.96 2.83
CA TYR A 71 21.87 17.28 2.61
C TYR A 71 21.19 17.74 3.89
N GLU A 72 21.64 18.83 4.50
CA GLU A 72 20.99 19.38 5.69
C GLU A 72 19.70 20.14 5.36
N THR A 73 18.70 20.03 6.24
CA THR A 73 17.39 20.70 6.15
C THR A 73 16.98 21.33 7.50
N PRO A 74 16.78 22.66 7.60
CA PRO A 74 17.13 23.67 6.60
C PRO A 74 18.65 23.70 6.32
N HIS A 75 19.03 24.24 5.16
CA HIS A 75 20.37 24.06 4.63
C HIS A 75 21.36 25.09 5.20
N TYR A 76 22.15 24.69 6.21
CA TYR A 76 23.17 25.53 6.84
C TYR A 76 24.54 25.26 6.21
N GLU A 77 25.03 26.15 5.35
CA GLU A 77 26.36 25.99 4.72
C GLU A 77 27.49 26.73 5.44
N ARG A 78 27.18 27.88 6.04
CA ARG A 78 28.19 28.78 6.63
C ARG A 78 28.39 28.56 8.13
N GLU A 79 27.29 28.47 8.86
CA GLU A 79 27.28 28.31 10.31
C GLU A 79 25.99 27.63 10.76
N THR A 80 26.08 26.82 11.79
CA THR A 80 24.93 26.25 12.48
C THR A 80 24.47 27.24 13.57
N PRO A 81 23.21 27.68 13.58
CA PRO A 81 22.70 28.55 14.64
C PRO A 81 22.92 27.97 16.04
N PHE A 82 23.33 28.82 16.98
CA PHE A 82 23.73 28.42 18.34
C PHE A 82 22.59 27.82 19.18
N ASP A 83 21.34 28.10 18.84
CA ASP A 83 20.14 27.66 19.57
C ASP A 83 19.54 26.36 19.03
N ILE A 84 20.15 25.76 18.00
CA ILE A 84 19.69 24.49 17.44
C ILE A 84 19.88 23.36 18.45
N LYS A 85 18.79 22.64 18.70
CA LYS A 85 18.78 21.43 19.55
C LYS A 85 18.92 20.14 18.75
N LYS A 86 18.56 20.16 17.47
CA LYS A 86 18.58 19.00 16.56
C LYS A 86 18.90 19.45 15.14
N ARG A 87 19.73 18.69 14.45
CA ARG A 87 20.02 18.87 13.03
C ARG A 87 19.30 17.79 12.24
N HIS A 88 18.84 18.11 11.03
CA HIS A 88 18.12 17.18 10.19
C HIS A 88 18.76 17.07 8.82
N PHE A 89 18.89 15.86 8.31
CA PHE A 89 19.57 15.57 7.06
C PHE A 89 18.76 14.62 6.19
N ILE A 90 18.90 14.76 4.88
CA ILE A 90 18.55 13.76 3.90
C ILE A 90 19.84 13.05 3.49
N LEU A 91 19.90 11.73 3.74
CA LEU A 91 21.02 10.90 3.33
C LEU A 91 20.66 10.10 2.09
N GLN A 92 21.63 9.91 1.20
CA GLN A 92 21.55 8.97 0.10
C GLN A 92 22.70 7.98 0.18
N ILE A 93 22.37 6.70 0.33
CA ILE A 93 23.32 5.61 0.44
C ILE A 93 23.06 4.62 -0.69
N ALA A 94 24.09 4.34 -1.49
CA ALA A 94 24.05 3.36 -2.56
C ALA A 94 24.67 2.04 -2.09
N ILE A 95 23.91 0.96 -2.16
CA ILE A 95 24.31 -0.38 -1.75
C ILE A 95 24.51 -1.24 -3.00
N PRO A 96 25.67 -1.88 -3.20
CA PRO A 96 25.88 -2.78 -4.34
C PRO A 96 24.79 -3.85 -4.42
N SER A 97 24.08 -3.92 -5.54
CA SER A 97 22.97 -4.85 -5.72
C SER A 97 23.41 -6.31 -5.71
N ILE A 98 24.67 -6.59 -6.06
CA ILE A 98 25.28 -7.93 -5.98
C ILE A 98 25.29 -8.50 -4.55
N ASN A 99 25.17 -7.67 -3.52
CA ASN A 99 25.08 -8.13 -2.13
C ASN A 99 23.72 -8.76 -1.79
N LEU A 100 22.72 -8.57 -2.65
CA LEU A 100 21.35 -8.94 -2.39
C LEU A 100 20.78 -9.75 -3.55
N GLU A 101 20.42 -11.00 -3.26
CA GLU A 101 19.46 -11.69 -4.11
C GLU A 101 18.14 -10.90 -4.17
N PRO A 102 17.40 -10.91 -5.30
CA PRO A 102 16.15 -10.18 -5.44
C PRO A 102 15.02 -10.70 -4.53
N GLN A 103 15.05 -10.29 -3.27
CA GLN A 103 14.06 -10.65 -2.26
C GLN A 103 13.84 -9.51 -1.25
N VAL A 104 12.57 -9.28 -0.88
CA VAL A 104 12.21 -8.19 0.03
C VAL A 104 12.71 -8.36 1.47
N PRO A 105 12.77 -9.57 2.08
CA PRO A 105 13.28 -9.73 3.44
C PRO A 105 14.70 -9.19 3.59
N MET A 106 15.62 -9.68 2.75
CA MET A 106 17.01 -9.21 2.80
C MET A 106 17.16 -7.77 2.34
N LEU A 107 16.37 -7.32 1.35
CA LEU A 107 16.33 -5.90 0.98
C LEU A 107 16.04 -5.03 2.22
N LEU A 108 14.96 -5.32 2.95
CA LEU A 108 14.57 -4.56 4.15
C LEU A 108 15.57 -4.71 5.29
N SER A 109 16.11 -5.92 5.52
CA SER A 109 17.16 -6.14 6.50
C SER A 109 18.43 -5.33 6.22
N THR A 110 18.70 -5.01 4.96
CA THR A 110 19.89 -4.25 4.55
C THR A 110 19.65 -2.73 4.44
N ILE A 111 18.45 -2.29 4.08
CA ILE A 111 18.18 -0.84 3.96
C ILE A 111 17.54 -0.27 5.23
N ALA A 112 16.99 -1.10 6.10
CA ALA A 112 16.32 -0.73 7.34
C ALA A 112 16.71 -1.68 8.49
N GLY A 113 17.96 -2.17 8.47
CA GLY A 113 18.51 -3.11 9.45
C GLY A 113 18.92 -2.47 10.77
N ASN A 114 19.68 -3.23 11.56
CA ASN A 114 20.20 -2.86 12.87
C ASN A 114 21.03 -1.57 12.84
N ASP A 115 22.07 -1.50 12.00
CA ASP A 115 22.99 -0.34 12.00
C ASP A 115 22.34 0.94 11.44
N VAL A 116 21.15 0.82 10.86
CA VAL A 116 20.32 1.96 10.46
C VAL A 116 19.34 2.30 11.59
N THR A 117 18.39 1.41 11.84
CA THR A 117 17.16 1.73 12.58
C THR A 117 17.29 1.62 14.10
N ILE A 118 18.28 0.88 14.62
CA ILE A 118 18.51 0.76 16.06
C ILE A 118 19.46 1.86 16.54
N THR A 119 20.48 2.18 15.74
CA THR A 119 21.56 3.08 16.12
C THR A 119 21.16 4.55 16.04
N TYR A 120 20.39 4.95 15.01
CA TYR A 120 20.13 6.36 14.72
C TYR A 120 18.64 6.70 14.69
N ARG A 121 18.33 8.00 14.89
CA ARG A 121 16.98 8.55 14.65
C ARG A 121 16.78 8.75 13.16
N ILE A 122 16.58 7.64 12.46
CA ILE A 122 16.55 7.60 11.01
C ILE A 122 15.28 6.96 10.47
N LYS A 123 14.71 7.56 9.42
CA LYS A 123 13.57 7.04 8.68
C LYS A 123 13.96 6.77 7.24
N LEU A 124 13.68 5.57 6.74
CA LEU A 124 13.79 5.24 5.32
C LEU A 124 12.67 5.92 4.54
N LEU A 125 13.03 6.83 3.64
CA LEU A 125 12.09 7.64 2.87
C LEU A 125 11.71 7.01 1.54
N ASP A 126 12.70 6.50 0.80
CA ASP A 126 12.47 5.86 -0.50
C ASP A 126 13.66 4.97 -0.90
N VAL A 127 13.43 4.07 -1.85
CA VAL A 127 14.46 3.25 -2.48
C VAL A 127 14.30 3.24 -4.00
N ARG A 128 15.41 3.42 -4.72
CA ARG A 128 15.51 3.15 -6.15
C ARG A 128 16.19 1.80 -6.33
N LEU A 129 15.47 0.86 -6.95
CA LEU A 129 15.98 -0.47 -7.27
C LEU A 129 16.50 -0.50 -8.71
N PRO A 130 17.59 -1.22 -8.98
CA PRO A 130 18.02 -1.59 -10.33
C PRO A 130 16.90 -2.28 -11.12
N ARG A 131 16.90 -2.12 -12.44
CA ARG A 131 15.93 -2.83 -13.29
C ARG A 131 16.13 -4.34 -13.20
N SER A 132 17.38 -4.80 -13.12
CA SER A 132 17.72 -6.22 -12.91
C SER A 132 17.07 -6.79 -11.65
N PHE A 133 17.09 -6.05 -10.54
CA PHE A 133 16.49 -6.45 -9.27
C PHE A 133 14.96 -6.51 -9.37
N VAL A 134 14.33 -5.50 -9.98
CA VAL A 134 12.86 -5.45 -10.12
C VAL A 134 12.32 -6.55 -11.03
N ARG A 135 13.04 -6.90 -12.10
CA ARG A 135 12.62 -7.93 -13.07
C ARG A 135 12.53 -9.33 -12.49
N ALA A 136 13.15 -9.59 -11.35
CA ALA A 136 13.05 -10.87 -10.68
C ALA A 136 11.71 -11.06 -9.93
N PHE A 137 10.94 -9.98 -9.72
CA PHE A 137 9.62 -10.03 -9.10
C PHE A 137 8.52 -10.17 -10.14
N GLY A 138 7.50 -10.98 -9.86
CA GLY A 138 6.34 -11.12 -10.74
C GLY A 138 5.49 -9.85 -10.85
N GLY A 139 5.49 -9.02 -9.80
CA GLY A 139 4.58 -7.88 -9.70
C GLY A 139 3.09 -8.29 -9.73
N PRO A 140 2.17 -7.35 -9.94
CA PRO A 140 0.74 -7.63 -9.93
C PRO A 140 0.35 -8.52 -11.11
N LYS A 141 -0.44 -9.56 -10.86
CA LYS A 141 -0.95 -10.44 -11.92
C LYS A 141 -1.89 -9.67 -12.84
N PHE A 142 -2.81 -8.92 -12.24
CA PHE A 142 -3.88 -8.20 -12.93
C PHE A 142 -3.60 -6.71 -13.00
N GLY A 143 -3.28 -6.09 -11.86
CA GLY A 143 -3.20 -4.65 -11.70
C GLY A 143 -4.48 -3.92 -12.17
N ILE A 144 -4.38 -2.61 -12.39
CA ILE A 144 -5.50 -1.79 -12.88
C ILE A 144 -6.11 -2.36 -14.17
N PRO A 145 -5.32 -2.67 -15.23
CA PRO A 145 -5.90 -3.13 -16.50
C PRO A 145 -6.66 -4.45 -16.37
N GLY A 146 -6.12 -5.40 -15.60
CA GLY A 146 -6.75 -6.71 -15.40
C GLY A 146 -8.04 -6.62 -14.60
N ILE A 147 -8.04 -5.85 -13.51
CA ILE A 147 -9.24 -5.65 -12.68
C ILE A 147 -10.34 -4.92 -13.45
N ARG A 148 -10.02 -3.88 -14.23
CA ARG A 148 -10.99 -3.21 -15.10
C ARG A 148 -11.64 -4.16 -16.10
N LYS A 149 -10.84 -5.06 -16.68
CA LYS A 149 -11.32 -6.10 -17.60
C LYS A 149 -12.23 -7.11 -16.90
N ILE A 150 -11.87 -7.57 -15.70
CA ILE A 150 -12.67 -8.54 -14.93
C ILE A 150 -14.05 -7.96 -14.60
N LEU A 151 -14.08 -6.71 -14.13
CA LEU A 151 -15.32 -6.05 -13.68
C LEU A 151 -16.09 -5.34 -14.79
N ASN A 152 -15.50 -5.20 -15.99
CA ASN A 152 -16.04 -4.41 -17.10
C ASN A 152 -16.35 -2.94 -16.73
N VAL A 153 -15.52 -2.34 -15.87
CA VAL A 153 -15.65 -0.93 -15.44
C VAL A 153 -14.44 -0.13 -15.92
N MET A 154 -14.60 0.55 -17.05
CA MET A 154 -13.49 1.20 -17.76
C MET A 154 -13.29 2.68 -17.40
N GLU A 155 -14.37 3.42 -17.17
CA GLU A 155 -14.33 4.90 -17.23
C GLU A 155 -14.46 5.60 -15.87
N ARG A 156 -14.79 4.88 -14.80
CA ARG A 156 -15.04 5.46 -13.49
C ARG A 156 -14.13 4.87 -12.39
N PRO A 157 -13.97 5.58 -11.26
CA PRO A 157 -13.55 4.95 -10.01
C PRO A 157 -14.46 3.79 -9.62
N MET A 158 -13.87 2.78 -8.98
CA MET A 158 -14.60 1.65 -8.43
C MET A 158 -14.88 1.84 -6.93
N ILE A 159 -15.76 1.02 -6.36
CA ILE A 159 -16.15 1.04 -4.95
C ILE A 159 -15.67 -0.24 -4.28
N VAL A 160 -14.99 -0.09 -3.14
CA VAL A 160 -14.67 -1.20 -2.25
C VAL A 160 -15.52 -1.10 -0.98
N ASN A 161 -16.21 -2.20 -0.64
CA ASN A 161 -17.03 -2.32 0.55
C ASN A 161 -16.64 -3.56 1.41
N MET A 162 -16.10 -3.36 2.59
CA MET A 162 -16.11 -4.27 3.74
C MET A 162 -17.48 -4.57 4.41
N ILE A 163 -17.78 -5.85 4.61
CA ILE A 163 -18.97 -6.27 5.35
C ILE A 163 -18.93 -5.79 6.81
N LYS A 164 -20.06 -5.24 7.29
CA LYS A 164 -20.27 -4.82 8.69
C LYS A 164 -21.67 -5.23 9.20
N PRO A 165 -21.81 -5.71 10.45
CA PRO A 165 -20.73 -6.14 11.36
C PRO A 165 -19.93 -7.32 10.79
N CYS A 166 -18.74 -7.58 11.33
CA CYS A 166 -17.81 -8.57 10.78
C CYS A 166 -17.69 -9.83 11.65
N ILE A 167 -17.05 -9.71 12.81
CA ILE A 167 -16.83 -10.80 13.75
C ILE A 167 -18.14 -11.26 14.38
N GLY A 168 -18.30 -12.58 14.49
CA GLY A 168 -19.48 -13.22 15.08
C GLY A 168 -20.70 -13.28 14.16
N MET A 169 -20.59 -12.79 12.93
CA MET A 169 -21.67 -12.87 11.94
C MET A 169 -21.72 -14.25 11.28
N ASP A 170 -22.94 -14.79 11.12
CA ASP A 170 -23.20 -15.97 10.29
C ASP A 170 -22.88 -15.65 8.81
N PRO A 171 -22.10 -16.48 8.10
CA PRO A 171 -21.78 -16.30 6.69
C PRO A 171 -22.97 -16.00 5.78
N LYS A 172 -24.15 -16.56 6.06
CA LYS A 172 -25.38 -16.32 5.26
C LYS A 172 -25.88 -14.89 5.41
N VAL A 173 -25.78 -14.32 6.61
CA VAL A 173 -26.12 -12.91 6.84
C VAL A 173 -25.13 -12.01 6.11
N GLY A 174 -23.83 -12.36 6.14
CA GLY A 174 -22.80 -11.67 5.37
C GLY A 174 -23.08 -11.71 3.86
N ALA A 175 -23.51 -12.85 3.33
CA ALA A 175 -23.85 -13.02 1.92
C ALA A 175 -25.06 -12.16 1.51
N GLU A 176 -26.07 -12.02 2.37
CA GLU A 176 -27.19 -11.10 2.12
C GLU A 176 -26.76 -9.62 2.12
N LEU A 177 -25.78 -9.25 2.95
CA LEU A 177 -25.20 -7.91 2.92
C LEU A 177 -24.36 -7.68 1.67
N PHE A 178 -23.57 -8.67 1.25
CA PHE A 178 -22.86 -8.67 -0.03
C PHE A 178 -23.84 -8.44 -1.17
N TYR A 179 -24.91 -9.23 -1.23
CA TYR A 179 -25.95 -9.12 -2.25
C TYR A 179 -26.52 -7.70 -2.35
N ARG A 180 -26.93 -7.13 -1.21
CA ARG A 180 -27.52 -5.79 -1.17
C ARG A 180 -26.55 -4.71 -1.61
N ALA A 181 -25.28 -4.80 -1.19
CA ALA A 181 -24.26 -3.84 -1.58
C ALA A 181 -23.93 -3.94 -3.07
N ALA A 182 -23.74 -5.16 -3.58
CA ALA A 182 -23.48 -5.46 -4.98
C ALA A 182 -24.65 -5.02 -5.89
N LEU A 183 -25.90 -5.29 -5.50
CA LEU A 183 -27.10 -4.82 -6.21
C LEU A 183 -27.19 -3.28 -6.27
N GLY A 184 -26.56 -2.58 -5.34
CA GLY A 184 -26.46 -1.12 -5.37
C GLY A 184 -25.29 -0.59 -6.20
N GLY A 185 -24.50 -1.46 -6.82
CA GLY A 185 -23.41 -1.12 -7.73
C GLY A 185 -22.01 -1.12 -7.09
N VAL A 186 -21.79 -1.88 -6.01
CA VAL A 186 -20.43 -2.07 -5.46
C VAL A 186 -19.63 -3.02 -6.35
N ASP A 187 -18.38 -2.64 -6.65
CA ASP A 187 -17.50 -3.40 -7.55
C ASP A 187 -16.69 -4.48 -6.81
N VAL A 188 -16.25 -4.20 -5.59
CA VAL A 188 -15.50 -5.13 -4.74
C VAL A 188 -16.08 -5.13 -3.34
N VAL A 189 -16.50 -6.29 -2.86
CA VAL A 189 -16.82 -6.51 -1.45
C VAL A 189 -15.67 -7.27 -0.79
N LYS A 190 -15.28 -6.92 0.43
CA LYS A 190 -14.21 -7.61 1.17
C LYS A 190 -14.71 -8.12 2.52
N ASP A 191 -14.05 -9.17 3.02
CA ASP A 191 -14.08 -9.45 4.46
C ASP A 191 -13.50 -8.26 5.24
N ASP A 192 -13.85 -8.14 6.50
CA ASP A 192 -13.13 -7.26 7.42
C ASP A 192 -11.73 -7.81 7.70
N GLU A 193 -10.76 -6.92 7.93
CA GLU A 193 -9.37 -7.29 8.16
C GLU A 193 -9.15 -8.19 9.37
N VAL A 194 -10.03 -8.13 10.37
CA VAL A 194 -9.93 -8.98 11.56
C VAL A 194 -10.71 -10.30 11.43
N LEU A 195 -11.49 -10.49 10.36
CA LEU A 195 -12.20 -11.73 10.07
C LEU A 195 -11.42 -12.56 9.05
N ALA A 196 -10.82 -13.67 9.46
CA ALA A 196 -10.17 -14.64 8.58
C ALA A 196 -10.85 -16.02 8.70
N ASN A 197 -10.10 -17.12 8.83
CA ASN A 197 -10.67 -18.45 8.99
C ASN A 197 -11.04 -18.72 10.46
N THR A 198 -12.32 -18.92 10.77
CA THR A 198 -12.79 -19.23 12.13
C THR A 198 -13.70 -20.47 12.13
N SER A 199 -13.95 -21.04 13.32
CA SER A 199 -14.79 -22.23 13.46
C SER A 199 -16.26 -22.00 13.07
N TYR A 200 -16.77 -20.79 13.28
CA TYR A 200 -18.15 -20.41 12.94
C TYR A 200 -18.28 -19.80 11.54
N SER A 201 -17.17 -19.38 10.95
CA SER A 201 -17.10 -18.73 9.64
C SER A 201 -15.84 -19.21 8.93
N SER A 202 -15.93 -20.37 8.28
CA SER A 202 -14.82 -20.91 7.49
C SER A 202 -14.69 -20.18 6.16
N ILE A 203 -13.47 -20.06 5.64
CA ILE A 203 -13.21 -19.45 4.33
C ILE A 203 -14.07 -20.11 3.24
N GLY A 204 -14.04 -21.44 3.14
CA GLY A 204 -14.80 -22.17 2.11
C GLY A 204 -16.32 -21.99 2.25
N GLY A 205 -16.84 -21.91 3.49
CA GLY A 205 -18.25 -21.63 3.74
C GLY A 205 -18.67 -20.23 3.30
N ARG A 206 -17.86 -19.21 3.63
CA ARG A 206 -18.13 -17.83 3.20
C ARG A 206 -18.07 -17.68 1.69
N VAL A 207 -17.01 -18.19 1.05
CA VAL A 207 -16.84 -18.11 -0.41
C VAL A 207 -18.06 -18.68 -1.13
N LYS A 208 -18.51 -19.89 -0.76
CA LYS A 208 -19.69 -20.50 -1.39
C LYS A 208 -20.95 -19.65 -1.24
N ALA A 209 -21.21 -19.13 -0.03
CA ALA A 209 -22.39 -18.31 0.23
C ALA A 209 -22.36 -16.97 -0.53
N PHE A 210 -21.20 -16.32 -0.60
CA PHE A 210 -21.05 -15.03 -1.27
C PHE A 210 -21.08 -15.18 -2.80
N MET A 211 -20.45 -16.23 -3.34
CA MET A 211 -20.46 -16.49 -4.78
C MET A 211 -21.83 -16.95 -5.30
N GLU A 212 -22.68 -17.55 -4.46
CA GLU A 212 -24.09 -17.76 -4.79
C GLU A 212 -24.81 -16.42 -5.01
N LYS A 213 -24.56 -15.43 -4.15
CA LYS A 213 -25.15 -14.10 -4.27
C LYS A 213 -24.54 -13.26 -5.39
N GLU A 214 -23.27 -13.45 -5.69
CA GLU A 214 -22.62 -12.81 -6.85
C GLU A 214 -23.27 -13.24 -8.16
N ARG A 215 -23.50 -14.55 -8.35
CA ARG A 215 -24.23 -15.05 -9.52
C ARG A 215 -25.64 -14.48 -9.61
N GLN A 216 -26.34 -14.40 -8.49
CA GLN A 216 -27.68 -13.80 -8.44
C GLN A 216 -27.63 -12.32 -8.86
N VAL A 217 -26.67 -11.54 -8.36
CA VAL A 217 -26.50 -10.13 -8.77
C VAL A 217 -26.20 -10.04 -10.27
N PHE A 218 -25.29 -10.87 -10.79
CA PHE A 218 -24.97 -10.86 -12.21
C PHE A 218 -26.18 -11.20 -13.10
N GLU A 219 -27.01 -12.16 -12.70
CA GLU A 219 -28.26 -12.49 -13.40
C GLU A 219 -29.27 -11.33 -13.40
N GLU A 220 -29.30 -10.52 -12.33
CA GLU A 220 -30.23 -9.40 -12.18
C GLU A 220 -29.72 -8.09 -12.83
N THR A 221 -28.41 -7.83 -12.82
CA THR A 221 -27.84 -6.53 -13.22
C THR A 221 -26.90 -6.61 -14.42
N GLY A 222 -26.35 -7.79 -14.72
CA GLY A 222 -25.26 -7.97 -15.69
C GLY A 222 -23.90 -7.45 -15.21
N GLU A 223 -23.77 -7.02 -13.95
CA GLU A 223 -22.53 -6.53 -13.35
C GLU A 223 -21.90 -7.59 -12.44
N HIS A 224 -20.59 -7.79 -12.56
CA HIS A 224 -19.82 -8.66 -11.66
C HIS A 224 -19.38 -7.90 -10.41
N THR A 225 -19.24 -8.61 -9.30
CA THR A 225 -18.67 -8.08 -8.05
C THR A 225 -17.60 -9.03 -7.51
N LEU A 226 -16.40 -8.50 -7.23
CA LEU A 226 -15.36 -9.29 -6.57
C LEU A 226 -15.66 -9.46 -5.09
N TYR A 227 -15.45 -10.66 -4.54
CA TYR A 227 -15.42 -10.91 -3.11
C TYR A 227 -13.99 -11.22 -2.65
N ALA A 228 -13.34 -10.22 -2.04
CA ALA A 228 -12.01 -10.36 -1.46
C ALA A 228 -12.09 -11.01 -0.07
N VAL A 229 -12.03 -12.35 -0.05
CA VAL A 229 -12.05 -13.15 1.18
C VAL A 229 -10.68 -13.13 1.88
N ASN A 230 -10.67 -12.90 3.20
CA ASN A 230 -9.42 -12.78 3.94
C ASN A 230 -8.83 -14.16 4.27
N ILE A 231 -7.65 -14.43 3.71
CA ILE A 231 -6.93 -15.70 3.86
C ILE A 231 -5.77 -15.63 4.87
N THR A 232 -5.66 -14.53 5.61
CA THR A 232 -4.59 -14.32 6.60
C THR A 232 -4.64 -15.41 7.69
N ASP A 233 -3.55 -16.15 7.86
CA ASP A 233 -3.32 -17.15 8.91
C ASP A 233 -1.79 -17.29 9.10
N ARG A 234 -1.34 -18.36 9.75
CA ARG A 234 0.06 -18.81 9.74
C ARG A 234 0.52 -19.06 8.30
N VAL A 235 1.74 -18.65 7.99
CA VAL A 235 2.29 -18.62 6.61
C VAL A 235 2.14 -19.96 5.88
N GLU A 236 2.37 -21.08 6.56
CA GLU A 236 2.27 -22.43 6.00
C GLU A 236 0.85 -22.83 5.56
N LYS A 237 -0.19 -22.16 6.08
CA LYS A 237 -1.60 -22.41 5.74
C LYS A 237 -2.13 -21.47 4.66
N ILE A 238 -1.52 -20.31 4.48
CA ILE A 238 -2.03 -19.27 3.58
C ILE A 238 -2.17 -19.79 2.14
N ARG A 239 -1.20 -20.57 1.65
CA ARG A 239 -1.30 -21.18 0.31
C ARG A 239 -2.46 -22.17 0.21
N GLU A 240 -2.63 -23.04 1.21
CA GLU A 240 -3.77 -23.96 1.28
C GLU A 240 -5.11 -23.20 1.29
N HIS A 241 -5.18 -22.06 1.99
CA HIS A 241 -6.35 -21.21 2.01
C HIS A 241 -6.64 -20.60 0.64
N ALA A 242 -5.63 -20.12 -0.09
CA ALA A 242 -5.80 -19.63 -1.46
C ALA A 242 -6.38 -20.71 -2.39
N HIS A 243 -5.86 -21.94 -2.34
CA HIS A 243 -6.42 -23.06 -3.13
C HIS A 243 -7.85 -23.39 -2.70
N ARG A 244 -8.15 -23.38 -1.40
CA ARG A 244 -9.52 -23.59 -0.90
C ARG A 244 -10.49 -22.53 -1.40
N VAL A 245 -10.06 -21.27 -1.57
CA VAL A 245 -10.88 -20.22 -2.18
C VAL A 245 -11.18 -20.57 -3.64
N ILE A 246 -10.18 -20.98 -4.41
CA ILE A 246 -10.33 -21.38 -5.82
C ILE A 246 -11.27 -22.59 -5.95
N GLU A 247 -11.06 -23.64 -5.16
CA GLU A 247 -11.91 -24.83 -5.12
C GLU A 247 -13.36 -24.52 -4.74
N ALA A 248 -13.56 -23.50 -3.89
CA ALA A 248 -14.90 -23.03 -3.50
C ALA A 248 -15.53 -22.09 -4.54
N GLY A 249 -14.83 -21.75 -5.62
CA GLY A 249 -15.31 -20.87 -6.69
C GLY A 249 -15.14 -19.38 -6.40
N GLY A 250 -14.25 -18.99 -5.48
CA GLY A 250 -13.99 -17.60 -5.14
C GLY A 250 -13.25 -16.85 -6.24
N ASN A 251 -13.38 -15.51 -6.25
CA ASN A 251 -12.92 -14.66 -7.34
C ASN A 251 -11.91 -13.56 -6.93
N CYS A 252 -11.58 -13.43 -5.64
CA CYS A 252 -10.58 -12.47 -5.16
C CYS A 252 -10.03 -12.88 -3.79
N LEU A 253 -8.75 -12.63 -3.53
CA LEU A 253 -8.09 -12.89 -2.26
C LEU A 253 -7.85 -11.59 -1.50
N MET A 254 -7.92 -11.65 -0.18
CA MET A 254 -7.47 -10.58 0.71
C MET A 254 -6.36 -11.07 1.64
N LEU A 255 -5.32 -10.26 1.83
CA LEU A 255 -4.21 -10.53 2.74
C LEU A 255 -3.85 -9.31 3.59
N ASN A 256 -3.73 -9.52 4.91
CA ASN A 256 -3.05 -8.57 5.80
C ASN A 256 -1.53 -8.79 5.66
N PHE A 257 -0.95 -8.22 4.60
CA PHE A 257 0.40 -8.58 4.14
C PHE A 257 1.52 -8.25 5.12
N LEU A 258 1.38 -7.23 5.96
CA LEU A 258 2.39 -6.90 6.97
C LEU A 258 2.38 -7.90 8.13
N PRO A 259 1.23 -8.19 8.80
CA PRO A 259 1.16 -9.28 9.78
C PRO A 259 1.54 -10.65 9.24
N ALA A 260 1.15 -10.97 8.00
CA ALA A 260 1.47 -12.25 7.37
C ALA A 260 2.93 -12.36 6.89
N GLY A 261 3.69 -11.26 6.92
CA GLY A 261 5.01 -11.14 6.31
C GLY A 261 4.94 -10.78 4.83
N ILE A 262 5.71 -9.78 4.43
CA ILE A 262 5.65 -9.19 3.07
C ILE A 262 5.92 -10.23 1.98
N SER A 263 6.84 -11.17 2.20
CA SER A 263 7.16 -12.23 1.23
C SER A 263 6.02 -13.21 0.97
N THR A 264 5.06 -13.32 1.89
CA THR A 264 3.85 -14.13 1.68
C THR A 264 3.04 -13.59 0.49
N LEU A 265 3.09 -12.27 0.24
CA LEU A 265 2.44 -11.68 -0.93
C LEU A 265 3.09 -12.12 -2.24
N SER A 266 4.44 -12.06 -2.33
CA SER A 266 5.17 -12.58 -3.50
C SER A 266 4.91 -14.07 -3.71
N MET A 267 4.91 -14.86 -2.63
CA MET A 267 4.61 -16.29 -2.68
C MET A 267 3.25 -16.58 -3.35
N LEU A 268 2.23 -15.76 -3.08
CA LEU A 268 0.90 -15.91 -3.69
C LEU A 268 0.86 -15.35 -5.12
N ALA A 269 1.45 -14.17 -5.33
CA ALA A 269 1.44 -13.47 -6.61
C ALA A 269 2.29 -14.16 -7.69
N GLU A 270 3.26 -14.99 -7.30
CA GLU A 270 4.14 -15.70 -8.24
C GLU A 270 3.72 -17.17 -8.45
N ASP A 271 2.83 -17.71 -7.62
CA ASP A 271 2.32 -19.08 -7.78
C ASP A 271 1.37 -19.15 -8.99
N PRO A 272 1.72 -19.85 -10.08
CA PRO A 272 0.91 -19.87 -11.29
C PRO A 272 -0.47 -20.51 -11.09
N SER A 273 -0.64 -21.34 -10.06
CA SER A 273 -1.92 -22.00 -9.77
C SER A 273 -2.91 -21.11 -9.01
N ILE A 274 -2.48 -19.92 -8.56
CA ILE A 274 -3.35 -18.93 -7.93
C ILE A 274 -3.77 -17.88 -8.96
N GLU A 275 -4.86 -18.11 -9.67
CA GLU A 275 -5.33 -17.24 -10.76
C GLU A 275 -6.32 -16.15 -10.30
N LEU A 276 -6.18 -15.67 -9.05
CA LEU A 276 -7.09 -14.70 -8.43
C LEU A 276 -6.38 -13.37 -8.15
N PRO A 277 -7.07 -12.22 -8.29
CA PRO A 277 -6.52 -10.95 -7.85
C PRO A 277 -6.31 -10.89 -6.33
N ILE A 278 -5.30 -10.13 -5.90
CA ILE A 278 -4.94 -10.00 -4.49
C ILE A 278 -5.13 -8.56 -4.03
N LEU A 279 -6.08 -8.38 -3.11
CA LEU A 279 -6.27 -7.18 -2.33
C LEU A 279 -5.44 -7.25 -1.05
N VAL A 280 -4.67 -6.20 -0.74
CA VAL A 280 -3.88 -6.15 0.50
C VAL A 280 -4.38 -5.09 1.46
N HIS A 281 -4.42 -5.44 2.74
CA HIS A 281 -4.82 -4.55 3.82
C HIS A 281 -3.63 -3.89 4.50
N LEU A 282 -3.81 -2.66 4.97
CA LEU A 282 -2.79 -1.83 5.62
C LEU A 282 -2.52 -2.15 7.09
N ASP A 283 -3.07 -3.23 7.66
CA ASP A 283 -2.89 -3.52 9.09
C ASP A 283 -1.42 -3.52 9.49
N LEU A 284 -1.13 -3.07 10.71
CA LEU A 284 0.22 -2.83 11.24
C LEU A 284 1.00 -1.67 10.58
N SER A 285 0.62 -1.18 9.38
CA SER A 285 1.40 -0.17 8.64
C SER A 285 1.67 1.13 9.40
N GLY A 286 0.72 1.60 10.22
CA GLY A 286 0.88 2.80 11.02
C GLY A 286 2.08 2.75 11.98
N THR A 287 2.49 1.56 12.41
CA THR A 287 3.68 1.37 13.27
C THR A 287 4.98 1.67 12.53
N PHE A 288 4.99 1.60 11.20
CA PHE A 288 6.17 1.87 10.38
C PHE A 288 6.36 3.36 10.09
N PHE A 289 5.29 4.10 9.78
CA PHE A 289 5.43 5.46 9.22
C PHE A 289 5.07 6.60 10.18
N SER A 290 4.41 6.32 11.31
CA SER A 290 3.83 7.37 12.16
C SER A 290 4.86 8.20 12.93
N ALA A 291 5.95 7.57 13.40
CA ALA A 291 7.02 8.30 14.10
C ALA A 291 7.71 9.26 13.11
N PRO A 292 7.95 10.55 13.41
CA PRO A 292 8.49 11.49 12.43
C PRO A 292 9.91 11.13 11.95
N ASN A 293 10.75 10.66 12.87
CA ASN A 293 12.20 10.46 12.70
C ASN A 293 12.64 8.99 12.81
N SER A 294 11.71 8.03 12.73
CA SER A 294 12.04 6.60 12.72
C SER A 294 11.09 5.81 11.82
N GLY A 295 11.56 4.66 11.32
CA GLY A 295 10.76 3.69 10.59
C GLY A 295 10.84 3.81 9.07
N ILE A 296 9.76 3.47 8.38
CA ILE A 296 9.68 3.41 6.91
C ILE A 296 8.53 4.31 6.45
N SER A 297 8.76 5.11 5.41
CA SER A 297 7.73 6.03 4.89
C SER A 297 6.49 5.30 4.37
N ALA A 298 5.32 5.93 4.50
CA ALA A 298 4.07 5.41 3.97
C ALA A 298 4.12 5.13 2.45
N PRO A 299 4.69 6.01 1.60
CA PRO A 299 4.83 5.75 0.16
C PRO A 299 5.62 4.46 -0.14
N LEU A 300 6.64 4.13 0.66
CA LEU A 300 7.40 2.91 0.45
C LEU A 300 6.62 1.68 0.93
N ILE A 301 6.16 1.66 2.18
CA ILE A 301 5.55 0.48 2.81
C ILE A 301 4.12 0.19 2.32
N LEU A 302 3.37 1.21 1.86
CA LEU A 302 2.01 1.07 1.31
C LEU A 302 1.93 1.30 -0.21
N GLY A 303 3.03 1.70 -0.86
CA GLY A 303 3.05 1.95 -2.30
C GLY A 303 3.97 0.98 -3.03
N LYS A 304 5.26 1.31 -3.04
CA LYS A 304 6.25 0.61 -3.87
C LYS A 304 6.47 -0.85 -3.46
N ILE A 305 6.52 -1.17 -2.16
CA ILE A 305 6.76 -2.54 -1.67
C ILE A 305 5.60 -3.50 -2.00
N PRO A 306 4.34 -3.25 -1.61
CA PRO A 306 3.25 -4.17 -1.94
C PRO A 306 3.02 -4.29 -3.46
N ARG A 307 3.25 -3.22 -4.23
CA ARG A 307 3.22 -3.27 -5.70
C ARG A 307 4.29 -4.19 -6.27
N LEU A 308 5.54 -4.07 -5.81
CA LEU A 308 6.64 -4.94 -6.22
C LEU A 308 6.33 -6.42 -5.90
N CYS A 309 5.73 -6.66 -4.72
CA CYS A 309 5.40 -8.00 -4.26
C CYS A 309 4.15 -8.61 -4.92
N GLY A 310 3.40 -7.83 -5.68
CA GLY A 310 2.32 -8.32 -6.53
C GLY A 310 0.89 -8.13 -6.03
N ALA A 311 0.64 -7.13 -5.18
CA ALA A 311 -0.73 -6.69 -4.89
C ALA A 311 -1.40 -6.10 -6.15
N ASP A 312 -2.68 -6.43 -6.38
CA ASP A 312 -3.50 -5.85 -7.44
C ASP A 312 -4.33 -4.65 -6.95
N ILE A 313 -4.69 -4.66 -5.66
CA ILE A 313 -5.48 -3.64 -4.99
C ILE A 313 -4.85 -3.35 -3.63
N VAL A 314 -4.58 -2.08 -3.32
CA VAL A 314 -3.93 -1.70 -2.05
C VAL A 314 -4.80 -0.71 -1.28
N ILE A 315 -5.27 -1.13 -0.10
CA ILE A 315 -5.96 -0.26 0.85
C ILE A 315 -4.93 0.60 1.59
N TYR A 316 -5.18 1.90 1.68
CA TYR A 316 -4.35 2.84 2.44
C TYR A 316 -5.21 3.98 3.05
N PRO A 317 -4.68 4.77 4.00
CA PRO A 317 -5.48 5.77 4.70
C PRO A 317 -5.93 6.92 3.79
N SER A 318 -7.22 7.28 3.87
CA SER A 318 -7.76 8.52 3.32
C SER A 318 -7.50 9.70 4.28
N PRO A 319 -7.10 10.88 3.77
CA PRO A 319 -6.96 12.09 4.58
C PRO A 319 -8.30 12.80 4.84
N TYR A 320 -9.40 12.39 4.19
CA TYR A 320 -10.69 13.10 4.19
C TYR A 320 -11.77 12.44 5.07
N GLY A 321 -11.40 11.40 5.82
CA GLY A 321 -12.31 10.67 6.69
C GLY A 321 -11.84 10.64 8.14
N LYS A 322 -11.74 9.43 8.70
CA LYS A 322 -11.43 9.23 10.13
C LYS A 322 -9.94 9.36 10.45
N PHE A 323 -9.07 9.01 9.49
CA PHE A 323 -7.63 8.91 9.77
C PHE A 323 -6.93 10.25 9.67
N LEU A 324 -6.02 10.50 10.60
CA LEU A 324 -5.05 11.58 10.50
C LEU A 324 -3.93 11.12 9.55
N PHE A 325 -4.03 11.52 8.29
CA PHE A 325 -3.03 11.21 7.28
C PHE A 325 -2.79 12.44 6.41
N LEU A 326 -1.52 12.77 6.17
CA LEU A 326 -1.16 13.95 5.38
C LEU A 326 -1.56 13.76 3.92
N ARG A 327 -2.13 14.80 3.32
CA ARG A 327 -2.52 14.82 1.91
C ARG A 327 -1.35 14.51 0.98
N GLU A 328 -0.16 15.02 1.28
CA GLU A 328 1.07 14.78 0.53
C GLU A 328 1.46 13.30 0.58
N SER A 329 1.37 12.67 1.77
CA SER A 329 1.63 11.23 1.93
C SER A 329 0.62 10.39 1.17
N TYR A 330 -0.65 10.77 1.23
CA TYR A 330 -1.74 10.15 0.48
C TYR A 330 -1.48 10.17 -1.04
N LEU A 331 -1.17 11.35 -1.60
CA LEU A 331 -0.88 11.48 -3.03
C LEU A 331 0.37 10.70 -3.41
N ARG A 332 1.43 10.73 -2.60
CA ARG A 332 2.66 10.00 -2.88
C ARG A 332 2.47 8.49 -2.88
N VAL A 333 1.67 7.93 -1.98
CA VAL A 333 1.30 6.50 -2.01
C VAL A 333 0.59 6.18 -3.33
N ALA A 334 -0.44 6.95 -3.68
CA ALA A 334 -1.20 6.73 -4.92
C ALA A 334 -0.36 6.89 -6.19
N HIS A 335 0.61 7.80 -6.20
CA HIS A 335 1.55 7.93 -7.30
C HIS A 335 2.42 6.68 -7.42
N LEU A 336 3.05 6.21 -6.35
CA LEU A 336 3.92 5.02 -6.41
C LEU A 336 3.16 3.73 -6.78
N LEU A 337 1.86 3.67 -6.53
CA LEU A 337 1.02 2.56 -6.98
C LEU A 337 0.73 2.60 -8.48
N ARG A 338 0.81 3.75 -9.15
CA ARG A 338 0.30 3.94 -10.52
C ARG A 338 1.33 4.39 -11.55
N THR A 339 2.34 5.15 -11.15
CA THR A 339 3.33 5.70 -12.08
C THR A 339 4.26 4.60 -12.62
N SER A 340 5.08 4.95 -13.61
CA SER A 340 6.05 4.02 -14.18
C SER A 340 6.96 3.43 -13.11
N PHE A 341 7.05 2.10 -13.08
CA PHE A 341 7.98 1.36 -12.23
C PHE A 341 8.56 0.20 -13.04
N TYR A 342 9.33 0.56 -14.07
CA TYR A 342 9.80 -0.36 -15.10
C TYR A 342 8.64 -1.12 -15.73
N ASP A 343 8.69 -2.45 -15.72
CA ASP A 343 7.73 -3.33 -16.37
C ASP A 343 6.62 -3.80 -15.38
N ILE A 344 6.59 -3.28 -14.15
CA ILE A 344 5.61 -3.63 -13.11
C ILE A 344 4.29 -2.90 -13.35
N LYS A 345 3.19 -3.66 -13.45
CA LYS A 345 1.84 -3.12 -13.68
C LYS A 345 1.42 -2.10 -12.61
N PRO A 346 0.59 -1.10 -12.95
CA PRO A 346 -0.02 -0.21 -11.96
C PRO A 346 -1.08 -0.96 -11.14
N VAL A 347 -1.26 -0.53 -9.90
CA VAL A 347 -2.09 -1.16 -8.87
C VAL A 347 -3.19 -0.20 -8.44
N PHE A 348 -4.38 -0.69 -8.14
CA PHE A 348 -5.48 0.16 -7.70
C PHE A 348 -5.22 0.74 -6.30
N PRO A 349 -5.07 2.08 -6.14
CA PRO A 349 -5.04 2.71 -4.84
C PRO A 349 -6.45 2.81 -4.27
N VAL A 350 -6.64 2.37 -3.02
CA VAL A 350 -7.94 2.39 -2.32
C VAL A 350 -7.88 3.22 -1.05
N PRO A 351 -7.97 4.56 -1.14
CA PRO A 351 -8.08 5.39 0.06
C PRO A 351 -9.35 5.06 0.84
N SER A 352 -9.15 4.72 2.11
CA SER A 352 -10.19 4.18 2.99
C SER A 352 -10.15 4.80 4.38
N GLY A 353 -11.25 4.67 5.11
CA GLY A 353 -11.37 5.08 6.51
C GLY A 353 -12.20 6.34 6.71
N GLY A 354 -13.47 6.17 7.12
CA GLY A 354 -14.41 7.28 7.29
C GLY A 354 -14.85 7.92 5.97
N VAL A 355 -14.76 7.21 4.86
CA VAL A 355 -15.24 7.65 3.55
C VAL A 355 -16.75 7.36 3.44
N HIS A 356 -17.51 8.30 2.87
CA HIS A 356 -18.94 8.26 2.56
C HIS A 356 -19.22 9.11 1.31
N ALA A 357 -20.45 9.10 0.76
CA ALA A 357 -20.74 9.78 -0.51
C ALA A 357 -20.36 11.28 -0.52
N GLY A 358 -20.53 11.96 0.62
CA GLY A 358 -20.24 13.40 0.79
C GLY A 358 -18.78 13.80 0.92
N ASN A 359 -17.81 12.88 0.96
CA ASN A 359 -16.38 13.20 0.99
C ASN A 359 -15.57 12.55 -0.15
N LEU A 360 -16.25 12.11 -1.22
CA LEU A 360 -15.61 11.50 -2.39
C LEU A 360 -14.98 12.51 -3.35
N SER A 361 -15.54 13.73 -3.45
CA SER A 361 -15.08 14.74 -4.40
C SER A 361 -13.57 15.03 -4.35
N PRO A 362 -12.95 15.31 -3.20
CA PRO A 362 -11.50 15.54 -3.17
C PRO A 362 -10.71 14.30 -3.58
N LEU A 363 -11.13 13.09 -3.16
CA LEU A 363 -10.48 11.84 -3.54
C LEU A 363 -10.45 11.64 -5.06
N ILE A 364 -11.62 11.76 -5.70
CA ILE A 364 -11.78 11.47 -7.13
C ILE A 364 -11.14 12.57 -7.98
N ARG A 365 -11.24 13.85 -7.59
CA ARG A 365 -10.57 14.94 -8.32
C ARG A 365 -9.06 14.81 -8.30
N GLU A 366 -8.50 14.31 -7.20
CA GLU A 366 -7.05 14.19 -7.03
C GLU A 366 -6.47 12.92 -7.66
N LEU A 367 -7.19 11.80 -7.57
CA LEU A 367 -6.70 10.53 -8.11
C LEU A 367 -7.17 10.28 -9.54
N GLY A 368 -8.27 10.89 -9.99
CA GLY A 368 -8.93 10.55 -11.23
C GLY A 368 -9.64 9.20 -11.15
N THR A 369 -9.81 8.55 -12.31
CA THR A 369 -10.63 7.34 -12.46
C THR A 369 -9.91 6.05 -12.05
N ASP A 370 -8.57 6.05 -12.12
CA ASP A 370 -7.71 4.92 -11.75
C ASP A 370 -7.51 4.83 -10.23
N CYS A 371 -8.61 4.79 -9.49
CA CYS A 371 -8.65 4.52 -8.06
C CYS A 371 -9.90 3.72 -7.71
N MET A 372 -9.94 3.18 -6.49
CA MET A 372 -11.18 2.72 -5.88
C MET A 372 -11.43 3.50 -4.60
N VAL A 373 -12.69 3.73 -4.22
CA VAL A 373 -13.03 4.41 -2.96
C VAL A 373 -13.50 3.38 -1.93
N GLY A 374 -12.83 3.32 -0.77
CA GLY A 374 -13.16 2.37 0.28
C GLY A 374 -14.27 2.88 1.20
N VAL A 375 -15.52 2.54 0.90
CA VAL A 375 -16.70 3.10 1.57
C VAL A 375 -17.30 2.14 2.58
N GLY A 376 -16.80 2.30 3.80
CA GLY A 376 -17.15 1.75 5.11
C GLY A 376 -18.62 1.55 5.49
N GLY A 377 -18.87 1.90 6.76
CA GLY A 377 -20.21 2.03 7.32
C GLY A 377 -21.09 3.04 6.56
N GLY A 378 -20.54 3.86 5.66
CA GLY A 378 -21.34 4.73 4.79
C GLY A 378 -22.30 3.97 3.85
N ILE A 379 -22.02 2.69 3.54
CA ILE A 379 -22.93 1.84 2.77
C ILE A 379 -23.90 1.10 3.70
N HIS A 380 -23.40 0.26 4.62
CA HIS A 380 -24.27 -0.57 5.45
C HIS A 380 -25.06 0.21 6.51
N GLY A 381 -24.52 1.33 6.98
CA GLY A 381 -25.15 2.22 7.95
C GLY A 381 -26.08 3.26 7.33
N HIS A 382 -26.27 3.25 6.01
CA HIS A 382 -27.21 4.14 5.34
C HIS A 382 -28.64 3.87 5.82
N ARG A 383 -29.36 4.92 6.23
CA ARG A 383 -30.70 4.79 6.84
C ARG A 383 -31.75 4.11 5.95
N MET A 384 -31.55 4.13 4.63
CA MET A 384 -32.39 3.45 3.64
C MET A 384 -31.90 2.03 3.28
N GLY A 385 -30.94 1.49 4.04
CA GLY A 385 -30.37 0.16 3.82
C GLY A 385 -29.17 0.14 2.86
N SER A 386 -28.48 -1.01 2.81
CA SER A 386 -27.19 -1.15 2.14
C SER A 386 -27.24 -0.91 0.63
N THR A 387 -28.31 -1.34 -0.04
CA THR A 387 -28.50 -1.08 -1.48
C THR A 387 -28.58 0.42 -1.77
N ALA A 388 -29.31 1.18 -0.95
CA ALA A 388 -29.37 2.62 -1.08
C ALA A 388 -28.03 3.29 -0.76
N GLY A 389 -27.32 2.81 0.27
CA GLY A 389 -25.98 3.31 0.59
C GLY A 389 -24.96 3.08 -0.54
N ALA A 390 -25.02 1.93 -1.23
CA ALA A 390 -24.19 1.69 -2.40
C ALA A 390 -24.58 2.60 -3.58
N LYS A 391 -25.90 2.76 -3.83
CA LYS A 391 -26.41 3.69 -4.85
C LYS A 391 -25.99 5.14 -4.60
N SER A 392 -26.01 5.61 -3.37
CA SER A 392 -25.60 6.99 -3.04
C SER A 392 -24.14 7.26 -3.40
N VAL A 393 -23.27 6.27 -3.21
CA VAL A 393 -21.85 6.33 -3.62
C VAL A 393 -21.73 6.35 -5.14
N ARG A 394 -22.45 5.48 -5.86
CA ARG A 394 -22.46 5.48 -7.34
C ARG A 394 -22.97 6.81 -7.91
N GLN A 395 -24.07 7.33 -7.36
CA GLN A 395 -24.65 8.63 -7.72
C GLN A 395 -23.65 9.77 -7.48
N ALA A 396 -22.94 9.75 -6.34
CA ALA A 396 -21.89 10.74 -6.07
C ALA A 396 -20.73 10.64 -7.06
N ILE A 397 -20.23 9.44 -7.36
CA ILE A 397 -19.18 9.24 -8.38
C ILE A 397 -19.64 9.81 -9.73
N ASP A 398 -20.84 9.47 -10.17
CA ASP A 398 -21.37 9.90 -11.47
C ASP A 398 -21.54 11.43 -11.53
N ALA A 399 -22.00 12.06 -10.44
CA ALA A 399 -22.09 13.52 -10.31
C ALA A 399 -20.71 14.18 -10.39
N ILE A 400 -19.73 13.67 -9.63
CA ILE A 400 -18.36 14.20 -9.61
C ILE A 400 -17.71 14.09 -11.00
N MET A 401 -17.86 12.94 -11.66
CA MET A 401 -17.35 12.71 -13.02
C MET A 401 -17.97 13.65 -14.06
N LYS A 402 -19.22 14.07 -13.85
CA LYS A 402 -19.92 15.05 -14.69
C LYS A 402 -19.69 16.51 -14.25
N ASN A 403 -18.84 16.75 -13.25
CA ASN A 403 -18.64 18.06 -12.63
C ASN A 403 -19.94 18.71 -12.08
N ILE A 404 -20.88 17.89 -11.62
CA ILE A 404 -22.11 18.32 -10.94
C ILE A 404 -21.84 18.30 -9.42
N SER A 405 -22.29 19.33 -8.68
CA SER A 405 -22.15 19.35 -7.22
C SER A 405 -23.02 18.25 -6.58
N LEU A 406 -22.57 17.72 -5.44
CA LEU A 406 -23.33 16.66 -4.76
C LEU A 406 -24.70 17.16 -4.29
N GLN A 407 -24.83 18.44 -3.90
CA GLN A 407 -26.11 19.06 -3.55
C GLN A 407 -27.06 19.15 -4.74
N GLU A 408 -26.53 19.43 -5.94
CA GLU A 408 -27.38 19.47 -7.13
C GLU A 408 -27.86 18.08 -7.50
N ALA A 409 -26.94 17.11 -7.54
CA ALA A 409 -27.27 15.72 -7.81
C ALA A 409 -28.28 15.14 -6.79
N ALA A 410 -28.15 15.51 -5.51
CA ALA A 410 -29.04 15.06 -4.45
C ALA A 410 -30.52 15.46 -4.65
N LYS A 411 -30.82 16.51 -5.44
CA LYS A 411 -32.21 16.89 -5.73
C LYS A 411 -32.98 15.81 -6.48
N GLU A 412 -32.28 15.03 -7.31
CA GLU A 412 -32.86 13.96 -8.13
C GLU A 412 -32.53 12.56 -7.59
N HIS A 413 -31.71 12.47 -6.54
CA HIS A 413 -31.17 11.23 -6.00
C HIS A 413 -31.44 11.13 -4.49
N PRO A 414 -32.57 10.53 -4.09
CA PRO A 414 -32.96 10.41 -2.68
C PRO A 414 -31.93 9.68 -1.82
N GLU A 415 -31.24 8.69 -2.37
CA GLU A 415 -30.20 7.96 -1.64
C GLU A 415 -28.97 8.85 -1.38
N LEU A 416 -28.52 9.62 -2.36
CA LEU A 416 -27.48 10.63 -2.17
C LEU A 416 -27.91 11.72 -1.19
N ALA A 417 -29.13 12.26 -1.32
CA ALA A 417 -29.66 13.25 -0.38
C ALA A 417 -29.62 12.75 1.07
N ALA A 418 -30.10 11.53 1.30
CA ALA A 418 -30.07 10.91 2.63
C ALA A 418 -28.63 10.78 3.17
N SER A 419 -27.69 10.35 2.34
CA SER A 419 -26.29 10.27 2.72
C SER A 419 -25.67 11.63 3.07
N LEU A 420 -26.04 12.71 2.37
CA LEU A 420 -25.53 14.05 2.64
C LEU A 420 -26.17 14.66 3.90
N GLU A 421 -27.42 14.35 4.18
CA GLU A 421 -28.07 14.77 5.43
C GLU A 421 -27.44 14.10 6.65
N ASP A 422 -27.12 12.81 6.56
CA ASP A 422 -26.59 12.04 7.68
C ASP A 422 -25.12 12.39 7.99
N TRP A 423 -24.30 12.67 6.96
CA TRP A 423 -22.85 12.81 7.11
C TRP A 423 -22.25 14.10 6.53
N GLY A 424 -23.05 14.95 5.91
CA GLY A 424 -22.64 16.23 5.34
C GLY A 424 -21.98 16.11 3.96
N ASP A 425 -21.77 17.26 3.33
CA ASP A 425 -20.93 17.40 2.13
C ASP A 425 -19.64 18.17 2.46
N SER A 426 -18.51 17.61 2.06
CA SER A 426 -17.17 18.19 2.21
C SER A 426 -16.48 18.45 0.87
N SER A 427 -17.22 18.42 -0.24
CA SER A 427 -16.70 18.59 -1.61
C SER A 427 -16.02 19.93 -1.92
N GLY A 428 -16.21 20.93 -1.05
CA GLY A 428 -15.58 22.25 -1.15
C GLY A 428 -14.35 22.45 -0.26
N ARG A 429 -13.89 21.41 0.44
CA ARG A 429 -12.68 21.47 1.29
C ARG A 429 -11.41 21.12 0.51
#